data_AF-A0A420HAN3-F1
#
_entry.id   AF-A0A420HAN3-F1
#
_cell.length_a   1.000
_cell.length_b   1.000
_cell.length_c   1.000
_cell.angle_alpha   90.00
_cell.angle_beta   90.00
_cell.angle_gamma   90.00
#
_symmetry.space_group_name_H-M   'P 1'
#
loop_
_entity.id
_entity.type
_entity.pdbx_description
1 polymer ?
#
loop_
_entity_poly.entity_id
_entity_poly.type
_entity_poly.pdbx_seq_one_letter_code
_entity_poly.pdbx_strand_id
1 'polypeptide(L)'
;DEDTDGCTENSFELCLGIFCDTCRRAGGKTQFYKDALFLMFKGSTREYYHLYLMNNNLTFDEMTTRLKAHFETAERQEQMLSKWKNLSLKRLIEEKPTISYAECFETLVEELPRTKLSLPNRYEGDESLRDAVVDAVRDVRECSFVLPDQLMLVATEQVKDVNIYSSKSKDGSYLLLSALST
;
A
#
# COMPACT_ATOMS: atom_id res chain seq x y z
N ASP A 1 -19.00 5.48 14.76
CA ASP A 1 -18.10 6.59 15.07
C ASP A 1 -16.70 6.07 15.31
N GLU A 2 -15.74 6.75 14.69
CA GLU A 2 -14.28 6.60 14.84
C GLU A 2 -13.57 5.50 14.02
N ASP A 3 -13.74 5.53 12.69
CA ASP A 3 -12.78 4.95 11.74
C ASP A 3 -12.35 6.01 10.72
N THR A 4 -11.83 7.13 11.21
CA THR A 4 -11.16 8.09 10.34
C THR A 4 -9.80 7.53 9.98
N ASP A 5 -9.68 7.17 8.70
CA ASP A 5 -8.51 6.82 7.89
C ASP A 5 -7.17 7.44 8.35
N GLY A 6 -6.59 6.91 9.42
CA GLY A 6 -5.17 7.09 9.71
C GLY A 6 -4.35 6.12 8.85
N CYS A 7 -3.22 6.63 8.38
CA CYS A 7 -2.45 6.06 7.30
C CYS A 7 -2.11 4.59 7.52
N THR A 8 -2.38 3.77 6.51
CA THR A 8 -2.00 2.36 6.48
C THR A 8 -0.50 2.22 6.67
N GLU A 9 -0.08 1.32 7.56
CA GLU A 9 1.27 1.18 8.12
C GLU A 9 2.43 1.04 7.11
N ASN A 10 2.15 0.94 5.80
CA ASN A 10 3.07 0.41 4.81
C ASN A 10 4.02 1.44 4.16
N SER A 11 3.75 2.75 4.19
CA SER A 11 4.68 3.72 3.60
C SER A 11 4.58 5.10 4.23
N PHE A 12 5.67 5.57 4.83
CA PHE A 12 5.73 6.89 5.46
C PHE A 12 5.53 8.01 4.44
N GLU A 13 6.11 7.86 3.25
CA GLU A 13 6.02 8.86 2.18
C GLU A 13 4.60 9.04 1.66
N LEU A 14 3.85 7.94 1.48
CA LEU A 14 2.44 8.04 1.09
C LEU A 14 1.62 8.74 2.18
N CYS A 15 1.83 8.39 3.45
CA CYS A 15 1.16 9.05 4.58
C CYS A 15 1.43 10.55 4.59
N LEU A 16 2.69 10.93 4.42
CA LEU A 16 3.14 12.31 4.43
C LEU A 16 2.52 13.09 3.27
N GLY A 17 2.46 12.49 2.08
CA GLY A 17 1.80 13.07 0.91
C GLY A 17 0.31 13.31 1.15
N ILE A 18 -0.43 12.32 1.65
CA ILE A 18 -1.87 12.43 1.98
C ILE A 18 -2.09 13.52 3.04
N PHE A 19 -1.25 13.55 4.07
CA PHE A 19 -1.30 14.56 5.13
C PHE A 19 -1.10 15.97 4.57
N CYS A 20 -0.03 16.19 3.81
CA CYS A 20 0.26 17.49 3.20
C CYS A 20 -0.86 17.96 2.26
N ASP A 21 -1.41 17.05 1.44
CA ASP A 21 -2.54 17.38 0.58
C ASP A 21 -3.79 17.76 1.39
N THR A 22 -4.10 16.98 2.43
CA THR A 22 -5.25 17.23 3.32
C THR A 22 -5.12 18.59 3.99
N CYS A 23 -3.96 18.90 4.57
CA CYS A 23 -3.73 20.19 5.21
C CYS A 23 -3.82 21.35 4.21
N ARG A 24 -3.32 21.17 2.99
CA ARG A 24 -3.42 22.17 1.92
C ARG A 24 -4.87 22.44 1.53
N ARG A 25 -5.67 21.40 1.34
CA ARG A 25 -7.10 21.50 0.98
C ARG A 25 -7.93 22.13 2.10
N ALA A 26 -7.57 21.91 3.36
CA ALA A 26 -8.20 22.54 4.51
C ALA A 26 -7.82 24.03 4.70
N GLY A 27 -6.99 24.60 3.81
CA GLY A 27 -6.51 25.98 3.94
C GLY A 27 -5.42 26.16 5.02
N GLY A 28 -4.82 25.05 5.46
CA GLY A 28 -3.77 25.06 6.46
C GLY A 28 -2.51 25.75 5.95
N LYS A 29 -1.98 26.69 6.73
CA LYS A 29 -0.65 27.28 6.48
C LYS A 29 0.43 26.27 6.85
N THR A 30 1.44 26.13 6.00
CA THR A 30 2.55 25.16 6.15
C THR A 30 3.24 25.25 7.52
N GLN A 31 3.28 26.43 8.13
CA GLN A 31 3.85 26.66 9.46
C GLN A 31 3.20 25.84 10.59
N PHE A 32 1.95 25.39 10.42
CA PHE A 32 1.21 24.60 11.41
C PHE A 32 1.24 23.10 11.14
N TYR A 33 1.86 22.67 10.03
CA TYR A 33 1.88 21.25 9.66
C TYR A 33 2.65 20.42 10.69
N LYS A 34 3.69 21.01 11.31
CA LYS A 34 4.44 20.35 12.38
C LYS A 34 3.55 20.02 13.59
N ASP A 35 2.66 20.93 13.97
CA ASP A 35 1.82 20.77 15.15
C ASP A 35 0.67 19.78 14.89
N ALA A 36 0.30 19.60 13.62
CA ALA A 36 -0.71 18.65 13.18
C ALA A 36 -0.13 17.29 12.74
N LEU A 37 1.20 17.13 12.71
CA LEU A 37 1.88 15.95 12.14
C LEU A 37 1.41 14.64 12.79
N PHE A 38 1.13 14.66 14.09
CA PHE A 38 0.67 13.48 14.85
C PHE A 38 -0.67 12.92 14.37
N LEU A 39 -1.49 13.72 13.69
CA LEU A 39 -2.81 13.31 13.18
C LEU A 39 -2.68 12.21 12.13
N MET A 40 -1.61 12.22 11.34
CA MET A 40 -1.41 11.19 10.30
C MET A 40 -1.03 9.82 10.89
N PHE A 41 -0.43 9.80 12.07
CA PHE A 41 0.09 8.59 12.69
C PHE A 41 -0.96 7.88 13.53
N LYS A 42 -0.85 6.55 13.61
CA LYS A 42 -1.60 5.68 14.54
C LYS A 42 -0.62 4.88 15.40
N GLY A 43 -1.11 4.34 16.51
CA GLY A 43 -0.38 3.42 17.39
C GLY A 43 0.99 3.93 17.84
N SER A 44 1.99 3.05 17.79
CA SER A 44 3.36 3.29 18.27
C SER A 44 4.09 4.45 17.56
N THR A 45 3.71 4.78 16.33
CA THR A 45 4.25 5.93 15.60
C THR A 45 3.80 7.25 16.23
N ARG A 46 2.51 7.32 16.62
CA ARG A 46 1.97 8.50 17.32
C ARG A 46 2.58 8.64 18.72
N GLU A 47 2.77 7.52 19.43
CA GLU A 47 3.45 7.52 20.73
C GLU A 47 4.90 8.04 20.63
N TYR A 48 5.66 7.55 19.65
CA TYR A 48 7.02 8.03 19.40
C TYR A 48 7.07 9.55 19.15
N TYR A 49 6.11 10.07 18.37
CA TYR A 49 6.01 11.51 18.14
C TYR A 49 5.84 12.29 19.45
N HIS A 50 4.89 11.90 20.31
CA HIS A 50 4.63 12.61 21.56
C HIS A 50 5.78 12.50 22.58
N LEU A 51 6.44 11.35 22.63
CA LEU A 51 7.54 11.10 23.58
C LEU A 51 8.84 11.79 23.16
N TYR A 52 9.16 11.78 21.87
CA TYR A 52 10.51 12.12 21.39
C TYR A 52 10.58 13.30 20.44
N LEU A 53 9.46 13.81 19.89
CA LEU A 53 9.50 14.86 18.86
C LEU A 53 8.75 16.14 19.26
N MET A 54 7.55 16.01 19.85
CA MET A 54 6.65 17.14 20.13
C MET A 54 7.30 18.27 20.92
N ASN A 55 8.12 17.95 21.93
CA ASN A 55 8.72 18.93 22.84
C ASN A 55 10.11 19.41 22.39
N ASN A 56 10.61 18.91 21.25
CA ASN A 56 11.87 19.37 20.70
C ASN A 56 11.63 20.53 19.74
N ASN A 57 12.56 21.49 19.71
CA ASN A 57 12.48 22.67 18.85
C ASN A 57 12.86 22.33 17.40
N LEU A 58 12.25 21.26 16.86
CA LEU A 58 12.51 20.71 15.54
C LEU A 58 11.61 21.38 14.50
N THR A 59 12.16 21.49 13.30
CA THR A 59 11.42 21.82 12.08
C THR A 59 10.59 20.62 11.60
N PHE A 60 9.62 20.89 10.72
CA PHE A 60 8.81 19.84 10.09
C PHE A 60 9.68 18.78 9.37
N ASP A 61 10.73 19.23 8.69
CA ASP A 61 11.66 18.38 7.94
C ASP A 61 12.50 17.48 8.87
N GLU A 62 12.97 18.03 10.00
CA GLU A 62 13.69 17.24 11.00
C GLU A 62 12.80 16.19 11.68
N MET A 63 11.54 16.54 11.96
CA MET A 63 10.58 15.58 12.53
C MET A 63 10.31 14.43 11.56
N THR A 64 10.00 14.76 10.30
CA THR A 64 9.72 13.74 9.26
C THR A 64 10.93 12.86 8.98
N THR A 65 12.13 13.43 8.93
CA THR A 65 13.39 12.68 8.79
C THR A 65 13.59 11.69 9.95
N ARG A 66 13.38 12.10 11.20
CA ARG A 66 13.54 11.21 12.36
C ARG A 66 12.49 10.11 12.40
N LEU A 67 11.25 10.41 12.04
CA LEU A 67 10.18 9.42 11.94
C LEU A 67 10.49 8.39 10.87
N LYS A 68 10.91 8.83 9.69
CA LYS A 68 11.33 7.96 8.60
C LYS A 68 12.48 7.04 9.04
N ALA A 69 13.52 7.59 9.66
CA ALA A 69 14.65 6.80 10.15
C ALA A 69 14.26 5.77 11.22
N HIS A 70 13.28 6.07 12.06
CA HIS A 70 12.82 5.17 13.11
C HIS A 70 11.92 4.03 12.59
N PHE A 71 11.07 4.30 11.60
CA PHE A 71 10.04 3.35 11.15
C PHE A 71 10.30 2.71 9.79
N GLU A 72 11.16 3.30 8.94
CA GLU A 72 11.62 2.76 7.65
C GLU A 72 13.06 2.28 7.76
N THR A 73 13.31 1.34 8.67
CA THR A 73 14.65 0.76 8.87
C THR A 73 15.07 -0.12 7.69
N ALA A 74 16.39 -0.34 7.54
CA ALA A 74 16.92 -1.26 6.54
C ALA A 74 16.35 -2.69 6.69
N GLU A 75 16.20 -3.16 7.93
CA GLU A 75 15.56 -4.45 8.23
C GLU A 75 14.13 -4.51 7.70
N ARG A 76 13.33 -3.46 7.93
CA ARG A 76 11.97 -3.39 7.40
C ARG A 76 11.97 -3.39 5.87
N GLN A 77 12.87 -2.66 5.23
CA GLN A 77 12.99 -2.67 3.76
C GLN A 77 13.35 -4.05 3.22
N GLU A 78 14.25 -4.78 3.89
CA GLU A 78 14.58 -6.17 3.54
C GLU A 78 13.39 -7.11 3.74
N GLN A 79 12.64 -6.97 4.85
CA GLN A 79 11.41 -7.72 5.09
C GLN A 79 10.37 -7.46 4.00
N MET A 80 10.17 -6.20 3.60
CA MET A 80 9.25 -5.84 2.52
C MET A 80 9.73 -6.34 1.16
N LEU A 81 11.03 -6.33 0.89
CA LEU A 81 11.61 -6.94 -0.32
C LEU A 81 11.42 -8.46 -0.34
N SER A 82 11.57 -9.12 0.81
CA SER A 82 11.29 -10.55 0.95
C SER A 82 9.82 -10.84 0.70
N LYS A 83 8.91 -10.04 1.28
CA LYS A 83 7.47 -10.14 1.04
C LYS A 83 7.14 -9.98 -0.44
N TRP A 84 7.67 -8.94 -1.09
CA TRP A 84 7.50 -8.69 -2.53
C TRP A 84 7.89 -9.89 -3.39
N LYS A 85 9.07 -10.48 -3.14
CA LYS A 85 9.58 -11.62 -3.92
C LYS A 85 8.82 -12.92 -3.70
N ASN A 86 8.15 -13.06 -2.56
CA ASN A 86 7.47 -14.29 -2.17
C ASN A 86 5.94 -14.21 -2.30
N LEU A 87 5.42 -13.04 -2.67
CA LEU A 87 4.00 -12.82 -2.85
C LEU A 87 3.57 -13.48 -4.18
N SER A 88 2.87 -14.61 -4.08
CA SER A 88 2.35 -15.34 -5.24
C SER A 88 0.91 -15.79 -5.01
N LEU A 89 0.14 -15.87 -6.09
CA LEU A 89 -1.26 -16.27 -6.05
C LEU A 89 -1.40 -17.71 -5.53
N LYS A 90 -0.53 -18.60 -6.03
CA LYS A 90 -0.49 -20.01 -5.60
C LYS A 90 -0.31 -20.14 -4.09
N ARG A 91 0.63 -19.39 -3.52
CA ARG A 91 0.87 -19.39 -2.07
C ARG A 91 -0.31 -18.86 -1.28
N LEU A 92 -0.98 -17.80 -1.75
CA LEU A 92 -2.19 -17.28 -1.10
C LEU A 92 -3.33 -18.30 -1.09
N ILE A 93 -3.50 -19.05 -2.18
CA ILE A 93 -4.49 -20.14 -2.27
C ILE A 93 -4.16 -21.25 -1.28
N GLU A 94 -2.89 -21.65 -1.17
CA GLU A 94 -2.44 -22.70 -0.24
C GLU A 94 -2.55 -22.26 1.23
N GLU A 95 -2.23 -21.01 1.55
CA GLU A 95 -2.27 -20.46 2.91
C GLU A 95 -3.70 -20.12 3.38
N LYS A 96 -4.62 -19.81 2.46
CA LYS A 96 -6.00 -19.40 2.77
C LYS A 96 -7.02 -20.23 1.98
N PRO A 97 -7.18 -21.53 2.27
CA PRO A 97 -8.11 -22.40 1.54
C PRO A 97 -9.59 -22.05 1.75
N THR A 98 -9.91 -21.16 2.71
CA THR A 98 -11.28 -20.75 3.04
C THR A 98 -11.81 -19.59 2.19
N ILE A 99 -10.94 -18.91 1.44
CA ILE A 99 -11.34 -17.81 0.54
C ILE A 99 -11.26 -18.27 -0.92
N SER A 100 -12.04 -17.62 -1.78
CA SER A 100 -12.07 -17.94 -3.21
C SER A 100 -10.79 -17.54 -3.93
N TYR A 101 -10.53 -18.16 -5.08
CA TYR A 101 -9.43 -17.77 -5.98
C TYR A 101 -9.48 -16.29 -6.36
N ALA A 102 -10.68 -15.74 -6.50
CA ALA A 102 -10.93 -14.33 -6.77
C ALA A 102 -10.42 -13.44 -5.63
N GLU A 103 -10.80 -13.75 -4.39
CA GLU A 103 -10.38 -13.02 -3.20
C GLU A 103 -8.86 -13.14 -2.96
N CYS A 104 -8.25 -14.29 -3.30
CA CYS A 104 -6.81 -14.45 -3.29
C CYS A 104 -6.13 -13.53 -4.31
N PHE A 105 -6.68 -13.41 -5.52
CA PHE A 105 -6.15 -12.52 -6.56
C PHE A 105 -6.34 -11.04 -6.20
N GLU A 106 -7.49 -10.66 -5.63
CA GLU A 106 -7.72 -9.30 -5.11
C GLU A 106 -6.71 -8.97 -4.01
N THR A 107 -6.49 -9.88 -3.06
CA THR A 107 -5.47 -9.72 -2.03
C THR A 107 -4.08 -9.49 -2.64
N LEU A 108 -3.73 -10.25 -3.69
CA LEU A 108 -2.45 -10.10 -4.39
C LEU A 108 -2.30 -8.70 -5.01
N VAL A 109 -3.33 -8.26 -5.72
CA VAL A 109 -3.39 -6.97 -6.42
C VAL A 109 -3.37 -5.79 -5.45
N GLU A 110 -3.93 -5.93 -4.25
CA GLU A 110 -3.85 -4.91 -3.20
C GLU A 110 -2.47 -4.87 -2.52
N GLU A 111 -1.88 -6.04 -2.24
CA GLU A 111 -0.65 -6.15 -1.46
C GLU A 111 0.60 -5.79 -2.26
N LEU A 112 0.61 -6.03 -3.58
CA LEU A 112 1.75 -5.69 -4.45
C LEU A 112 2.03 -4.17 -4.44
N PRO A 113 1.11 -3.27 -4.84
CA PRO A 113 1.34 -1.82 -4.79
C PRO A 113 1.72 -1.33 -3.39
N ARG A 114 1.08 -1.86 -2.34
CA ARG A 114 1.40 -1.50 -0.95
C ARG A 114 2.82 -1.87 -0.57
N THR A 115 3.26 -3.06 -0.97
CA THR A 115 4.62 -3.54 -0.69
C THR A 115 5.65 -2.72 -1.47
N LYS A 116 5.34 -2.35 -2.72
CA LYS A 116 6.17 -1.51 -3.58
C LYS A 116 6.52 -0.16 -2.93
N LEU A 117 5.59 0.45 -2.20
CA LEU A 117 5.78 1.75 -1.55
C LEU A 117 6.84 1.75 -0.43
N SER A 118 7.22 0.57 0.07
CA SER A 118 8.29 0.43 1.07
C SER A 118 9.62 -0.03 0.44
N LEU A 119 9.66 -0.25 -0.87
CA LEU A 119 10.84 -0.72 -1.57
C LEU A 119 11.77 0.44 -1.96
N PRO A 120 13.08 0.19 -2.15
CA PRO A 120 14.01 1.20 -2.64
C PRO A 120 13.63 1.73 -4.03
N ASN A 121 14.02 2.97 -4.34
CA ASN A 121 13.61 3.70 -5.55
C ASN A 121 13.81 2.96 -6.88
N ARG A 122 14.74 1.99 -6.93
CA ARG A 122 14.93 1.13 -8.12
C ARG A 122 13.66 0.35 -8.53
N TYR A 123 12.68 0.21 -7.63
CA TYR A 123 11.40 -0.44 -7.91
C TYR A 123 10.27 0.56 -8.17
N GLU A 124 10.46 1.88 -8.20
CA GLU A 124 9.34 2.84 -8.32
C GLU A 124 8.60 2.78 -9.67
N GLY A 125 9.22 2.30 -10.74
CA GLY A 125 8.64 2.30 -12.10
C GLY A 125 7.44 1.36 -12.28
N ASP A 126 6.55 1.68 -13.23
CA ASP A 126 5.36 0.87 -13.52
C ASP A 126 5.70 -0.52 -14.08
N GLU A 127 6.87 -0.65 -14.71
CA GLU A 127 7.41 -1.92 -15.20
C GLU A 127 7.66 -2.92 -14.07
N SER A 128 8.16 -2.46 -12.92
CA SER A 128 8.44 -3.35 -11.79
C SER A 128 7.17 -3.99 -11.22
N LEU A 129 6.06 -3.22 -11.19
CA LEU A 129 4.77 -3.71 -10.73
C LEU A 129 4.18 -4.70 -11.72
N ARG A 130 4.30 -4.43 -13.02
CA ARG A 130 3.91 -5.36 -14.08
C ARG A 130 4.64 -6.68 -13.99
N ASP A 131 5.96 -6.62 -13.90
CA ASP A 131 6.79 -7.82 -13.82
C ASP A 131 6.45 -8.63 -12.57
N ALA A 132 6.19 -7.97 -11.44
CA ALA A 132 5.81 -8.64 -10.21
C ALA A 132 4.41 -9.27 -10.26
N VAL A 133 3.42 -8.64 -10.90
CA VAL A 133 2.11 -9.26 -11.11
C VAL A 133 2.25 -10.51 -11.97
N VAL A 134 3.02 -10.44 -13.07
CA VAL A 134 3.26 -11.59 -13.96
C VAL A 134 4.00 -12.70 -13.23
N ASP A 135 5.02 -12.38 -12.44
CA ASP A 135 5.77 -13.36 -11.65
C ASP A 135 4.89 -14.02 -10.57
N ALA A 136 4.08 -13.23 -9.88
CA ALA A 136 3.21 -13.69 -8.80
C ALA A 136 2.11 -14.67 -9.24
N VAL A 137 1.68 -14.62 -10.50
CA VAL A 137 0.65 -15.51 -11.06
C VAL A 137 1.22 -16.64 -11.91
N ARG A 138 2.53 -16.70 -12.14
CA ARG A 138 3.18 -17.60 -13.11
C ARG A 138 2.88 -19.08 -12.86
N ASP A 139 2.77 -19.48 -11.59
CA ASP A 139 2.57 -20.87 -11.19
C ASP A 139 1.09 -21.30 -11.19
N VAL A 140 0.18 -20.41 -11.59
CA VAL A 140 -1.27 -20.67 -11.72
C VAL A 140 -1.58 -20.88 -13.20
N ARG A 141 -1.97 -22.10 -13.56
CA ARG A 141 -2.09 -22.54 -14.95
C ARG A 141 -3.10 -21.71 -15.74
N GLU A 142 -4.16 -21.28 -15.08
CA GLU A 142 -5.24 -20.50 -15.63
C GLU A 142 -4.79 -19.08 -16.00
N CYS A 143 -3.79 -18.54 -15.28
CA CYS A 143 -3.20 -17.24 -15.57
C CYS A 143 -2.18 -17.27 -16.71
N SER A 144 -1.71 -18.46 -17.13
CA SER A 144 -0.71 -18.61 -18.20
C SER A 144 -1.20 -18.16 -19.58
N PHE A 145 -2.52 -18.07 -19.77
CA PHE A 145 -3.16 -17.66 -21.02
C PHE A 145 -3.53 -16.18 -21.07
N VAL A 146 -3.33 -15.44 -19.98
CA VAL A 146 -3.69 -14.02 -19.89
C VAL A 146 -2.49 -13.17 -20.28
N LEU A 147 -2.72 -12.17 -21.14
CA LEU A 147 -1.65 -11.24 -21.53
C LEU A 147 -1.23 -10.35 -20.34
N PRO A 148 0.07 -10.03 -20.19
CA PRO A 148 0.57 -9.14 -19.12
C PRO A 148 -0.18 -7.80 -19.04
N ASP A 149 -0.54 -7.22 -20.18
CA ASP A 149 -1.28 -5.95 -20.23
C ASP A 149 -2.72 -6.08 -19.75
N GLN A 150 -3.34 -7.26 -19.91
CA GLN A 150 -4.68 -7.54 -19.38
C GLN A 150 -4.64 -7.77 -17.87
N LEU A 151 -3.62 -8.47 -17.37
CA LEU A 151 -3.38 -8.59 -15.91
C LEU A 151 -3.17 -7.22 -15.28
N MET A 152 -2.41 -6.35 -15.94
CA MET A 152 -2.20 -4.98 -15.47
C MET A 152 -3.45 -4.12 -15.57
N LEU A 153 -4.28 -4.28 -16.60
CA LEU A 153 -5.55 -3.55 -16.67
C LEU A 153 -6.45 -3.91 -15.49
N VAL A 154 -6.58 -5.21 -15.16
CA VAL A 154 -7.39 -5.62 -14.00
C VAL A 154 -6.75 -5.16 -12.70
N ALA A 155 -5.44 -5.29 -12.55
CA ALA A 155 -4.75 -4.81 -11.36
C ALA A 155 -4.90 -3.29 -11.19
N THR A 156 -4.82 -2.52 -12.27
CA THR A 156 -4.93 -1.05 -12.23
C THR A 156 -6.37 -0.55 -12.14
N GLU A 157 -7.37 -1.24 -12.70
CA GLU A 157 -8.79 -0.93 -12.50
C GLU A 157 -9.19 -1.19 -11.04
N GLN A 158 -8.79 -2.32 -10.46
CA GLN A 158 -8.94 -2.60 -9.02
C GLN A 158 -8.22 -1.55 -8.16
N VAL A 159 -7.00 -1.13 -8.54
CA VAL A 159 -6.25 -0.08 -7.82
C VAL A 159 -6.84 1.33 -8.01
N LYS A 160 -7.52 1.61 -9.13
CA LYS A 160 -8.25 2.87 -9.32
C LYS A 160 -9.45 2.96 -8.38
N ASP A 161 -10.08 1.84 -8.06
CA ASP A 161 -11.12 1.77 -7.03
C ASP A 161 -10.56 1.90 -5.60
N VAL A 162 -9.28 1.54 -5.36
CA VAL A 162 -8.59 1.82 -4.09
C VAL A 162 -8.25 3.31 -3.91
N ASN A 163 -8.11 4.08 -4.99
CA ASN A 163 -7.74 5.50 -4.93
C ASN A 163 -8.91 6.48 -5.09
N ILE A 164 -10.15 5.99 -5.23
CA ILE A 164 -11.34 6.85 -5.31
C ILE A 164 -12.45 6.24 -4.46
N TYR A 165 -12.50 6.67 -3.19
CA TYR A 165 -13.65 6.60 -2.28
C TYR A 165 -14.31 5.24 -2.01
N SER A 166 -14.51 4.99 -0.71
CA SER A 166 -15.39 3.95 -0.18
C SER A 166 -16.78 3.97 -0.82
N SER A 167 -17.01 3.13 -1.82
CA SER A 167 -18.35 2.62 -2.12
C SER A 167 -18.23 1.28 -2.83
N LYS A 168 -18.30 0.20 -2.04
CA LYS A 168 -18.56 -1.15 -2.53
C LYS A 168 -19.76 -1.13 -3.48
N SER A 169 -19.53 -1.52 -4.74
CA SER A 169 -20.58 -1.99 -5.63
C SER A 169 -21.02 -3.39 -5.18
N LYS A 170 -22.32 -3.68 -5.28
CA LYS A 170 -22.95 -4.86 -4.67
C LYS A 170 -22.58 -6.20 -5.30
N ASP A 171 -21.96 -6.22 -6.48
CA ASP A 171 -21.74 -7.48 -7.21
C ASP A 171 -20.28 -7.80 -7.55
N GLY A 172 -19.29 -7.04 -7.04
CA GLY A 172 -17.89 -7.46 -6.84
C GLY A 172 -17.21 -8.35 -7.90
N SER A 173 -17.57 -8.24 -9.18
CA SER A 173 -17.11 -9.16 -10.22
C SER A 173 -16.32 -8.41 -11.28
N TYR A 174 -15.00 -8.41 -11.11
CA TYR A 174 -14.08 -7.97 -12.15
C TYR A 174 -13.87 -9.09 -13.17
N LEU A 175 -13.78 -8.71 -14.43
CA LEU A 175 -13.86 -9.54 -15.65
C LEU A 175 -12.82 -10.68 -15.80
N LEU A 176 -11.96 -10.92 -14.80
CA LEU A 176 -11.11 -12.13 -14.73
C LEU A 176 -11.87 -13.37 -14.22
N LEU A 177 -13.04 -13.20 -13.60
CA LEU A 177 -13.80 -14.29 -12.99
C LEU A 177 -14.46 -15.26 -13.98
N SER A 178 -14.70 -14.86 -15.23
CA SER A 178 -15.24 -15.78 -16.24
C SER A 178 -14.20 -16.79 -16.74
N ALA A 179 -12.91 -16.46 -16.66
CA ALA A 179 -11.81 -17.32 -17.09
C ALA A 179 -11.34 -18.29 -15.99
N LEU A 180 -11.52 -17.93 -14.71
CA LEU A 180 -11.12 -18.74 -13.55
C LEU A 180 -12.24 -19.62 -12.97
N SER A 181 -13.45 -19.54 -13.53
CA SER A 181 -14.64 -20.28 -13.07
C SER A 181 -15.03 -21.46 -13.98
N THR A 182 -14.14 -21.96 -14.84
CA THR A 182 -14.39 -23.16 -15.67
C THR A 182 -13.36 -24.23 -15.38
#